data_AF-A0A2D7WNB5-F1
#
_entry.id   AF-A0A2D7WNB5-F1
#
_cell.length_a   1.000
_cell.length_b   1.000
_cell.length_c   1.000
_cell.angle_alpha   90.00
_cell.angle_beta   90.00
_cell.angle_gamma   90.00
#
_symmetry.space_group_name_H-M   'P 1'
#
loop_
_entity.id
_entity.type
_entity.pdbx_description
1 polymer ?
#
loop_
_entity_poly.entity_id
_entity_poly.type
_entity_poly.pdbx_seq_one_letter_code
_entity_poly.pdbx_strand_id
1 'polypeptide(L)'
;MTKILLKFFLLPLAISIAHAEKFTVAGINFESPESWESSEPSNNMRKAQFSATSPSGKSAEVVFYYFGSGNTGGIQANVDRWMKQFEEPLGKKVDTETIGKTRVTYAQAHGTFLSGRPFGPKTPNPGYGLLAAIIEGKGGAVFIKMTGPKAAVEANIEATKNMIKASLSE
;
A
#
# COMPACT_ATOMS: atom_id res chain seq x y z
N MET A 1 56.38 10.30 -5.07
CA MET A 1 55.45 9.87 -6.14
C MET A 1 54.72 8.64 -5.66
N THR A 2 53.45 8.77 -5.28
CA THR A 2 52.64 7.63 -4.83
C THR A 2 51.32 7.69 -5.59
N LYS A 3 51.12 6.80 -6.56
CA LYS A 3 49.87 6.72 -7.34
C LYS A 3 48.85 5.95 -6.52
N ILE A 4 47.77 6.61 -6.11
CA ILE A 4 46.59 5.97 -5.52
C ILE A 4 45.77 5.37 -6.66
N LEU A 5 45.67 4.05 -6.70
CA LEU A 5 44.84 3.32 -7.67
C LEU A 5 43.42 3.22 -7.10
N LEU A 6 42.49 4.00 -7.66
CA LEU A 6 41.06 3.90 -7.35
C LEU A 6 40.50 2.62 -7.99
N LYS A 7 40.14 1.62 -7.18
CA LYS A 7 39.40 0.45 -7.65
C LYS A 7 37.91 0.80 -7.67
N PHE A 8 37.36 0.98 -8.88
CA PHE A 8 35.91 1.08 -9.07
C PHE A 8 35.29 -0.31 -8.96
N PHE A 9 34.54 -0.56 -7.88
CA PHE A 9 33.61 -1.69 -7.82
C PHE A 9 32.33 -1.29 -8.56
N LEU A 10 32.12 -1.83 -9.75
CA LEU A 10 30.79 -1.83 -10.37
C LEU A 10 29.92 -2.86 -9.63
N LEU A 11 28.95 -2.40 -8.84
CA LEU A 11 27.85 -3.28 -8.42
C LEU A 11 26.96 -3.54 -9.63
N PRO A 12 26.61 -4.81 -9.93
CA PRO A 12 25.64 -5.11 -10.98
C PRO A 12 24.27 -4.54 -10.57
N LEU A 13 23.68 -3.73 -11.46
CA LEU A 13 22.30 -3.30 -11.32
C LEU A 13 21.40 -4.50 -11.59
N ALA A 14 20.83 -5.10 -10.54
CA ALA A 14 19.85 -6.17 -10.71
C ALA A 14 18.57 -5.55 -11.28
N ILE A 15 18.27 -5.83 -12.55
CA ILE A 15 16.99 -5.49 -13.14
C ILE A 15 15.99 -6.52 -12.63
N SER A 16 15.27 -6.20 -11.55
CA SER A 16 14.09 -6.94 -11.15
C SER A 16 13.00 -6.71 -12.19
N ILE A 17 12.66 -7.74 -12.95
CA ILE A 17 11.51 -7.69 -13.85
C ILE A 17 10.27 -7.91 -12.99
N ALA A 18 9.43 -6.88 -12.88
CA ALA A 18 8.17 -6.97 -12.17
C ALA A 18 7.25 -7.99 -12.86
N HIS A 19 6.70 -8.93 -12.09
CA HIS A 19 5.75 -9.95 -12.52
C HIS A 19 4.61 -9.98 -11.51
N ALA A 20 3.43 -10.41 -11.95
CA ALA A 20 2.32 -10.64 -11.04
C ALA A 20 2.69 -11.70 -9.99
N GLU A 21 2.48 -11.39 -8.72
CA GLU A 21 2.73 -12.29 -7.60
C GLU A 21 1.39 -12.76 -7.02
N LYS A 22 1.26 -14.08 -6.83
CA LYS A 22 0.09 -14.68 -6.17
C LYS A 22 0.35 -14.88 -4.68
N PHE A 23 -0.57 -14.42 -3.85
CA PHE A 23 -0.44 -14.49 -2.39
C PHE A 23 -1.81 -14.55 -1.71
N THR A 24 -1.84 -15.07 -0.48
CA THR A 24 -3.09 -15.23 0.28
C THR A 24 -3.04 -14.41 1.57
N VAL A 25 -4.09 -13.63 1.84
CA VAL A 25 -4.25 -12.88 3.09
C VAL A 25 -5.63 -13.15 3.68
N ALA A 26 -5.68 -13.66 4.91
CA ALA A 26 -6.94 -13.98 5.61
C ALA A 26 -7.90 -14.88 4.79
N GLY A 27 -7.35 -15.79 3.96
CA GLY A 27 -8.12 -16.69 3.11
C GLY A 27 -8.60 -16.08 1.79
N ILE A 28 -8.21 -14.84 1.47
CA ILE A 28 -8.46 -14.22 0.17
C ILE A 28 -7.22 -14.36 -0.69
N ASN A 29 -7.38 -14.87 -1.92
CA ASN A 29 -6.31 -15.02 -2.88
C ASN A 29 -6.18 -13.75 -3.73
N PHE A 30 -5.00 -13.17 -3.74
CA PHE A 30 -4.66 -11.99 -4.53
C PHE A 30 -3.62 -12.34 -5.58
N GLU A 31 -3.66 -11.57 -6.66
CA GLU A 31 -2.63 -11.52 -7.69
C GLU A 31 -2.26 -10.05 -7.88
N SER A 32 -1.03 -9.67 -7.55
CA SER A 32 -0.59 -8.27 -7.64
C SER A 32 -0.59 -7.80 -9.12
N PRO A 33 -0.80 -6.49 -9.38
CA PRO A 33 -0.52 -5.94 -10.69
C PRO A 33 0.92 -6.22 -11.12
N GLU A 34 1.13 -6.62 -12.37
CA GLU A 34 2.46 -6.99 -12.91
C GLU A 34 3.51 -5.88 -12.73
N SER A 35 3.08 -4.62 -12.79
CA SER A 35 3.94 -3.44 -12.60
C SER A 35 4.45 -3.23 -11.17
N TRP A 36 3.99 -4.02 -10.19
CA TRP A 36 4.39 -3.87 -8.80
C TRP A 36 5.61 -4.73 -8.50
N GLU A 37 6.58 -4.14 -7.80
CA GLU A 37 7.78 -4.84 -7.35
C GLU A 37 7.59 -5.32 -5.91
N SER A 38 7.77 -6.62 -5.67
CA SER A 38 7.67 -7.20 -4.34
C SER A 38 8.82 -6.78 -3.43
N SER A 39 8.54 -6.69 -2.12
CA SER A 39 9.54 -6.41 -1.10
C SER A 39 9.23 -7.17 0.17
N GLU A 40 10.26 -7.49 0.95
CA GLU A 40 10.09 -8.24 2.20
C GLU A 40 9.22 -7.46 3.20
N PRO A 41 8.15 -8.07 3.74
CA PRO A 41 7.33 -7.42 4.77
C PRO A 41 8.13 -7.11 6.02
N SER A 42 8.14 -5.85 6.45
CA SER A 42 8.97 -5.41 7.58
C SER A 42 8.53 -5.88 8.97
N ASN A 43 7.39 -6.58 9.10
CA ASN A 43 6.93 -7.20 10.34
C ASN A 43 5.78 -8.19 10.09
N ASN A 44 5.45 -9.00 11.11
CA ASN A 44 4.43 -10.06 11.03
C ASN A 44 3.00 -9.60 10.75
N MET A 45 2.66 -8.31 10.94
CA MET A 45 1.33 -7.79 10.60
C MET A 45 1.20 -7.48 9.11
N ARG A 46 2.32 -7.27 8.41
CA ARG A 46 2.39 -7.08 6.97
C ARG A 46 2.45 -8.46 6.30
N LYS A 47 1.42 -8.81 5.56
CA LYS A 47 1.29 -10.12 4.90
C LYS A 47 1.79 -10.10 3.45
N ALA A 48 1.80 -8.94 2.83
CA ALA A 48 2.47 -8.68 1.56
C ALA A 48 2.86 -7.19 1.50
N GLN A 49 3.92 -6.87 0.74
CA GLN A 49 4.44 -5.53 0.61
C GLN A 49 5.02 -5.32 -0.79
N PHE A 50 4.65 -4.23 -1.44
CA PHE A 50 5.05 -3.93 -2.81
C PHE A 50 5.45 -2.46 -2.98
N SER A 51 6.20 -2.19 -4.04
CA SER A 51 6.46 -0.86 -4.58
C SER A 51 5.66 -0.69 -5.88
N ALA A 52 4.80 0.31 -5.93
CA ALA A 52 3.95 0.63 -7.07
C ALA A 52 4.45 1.91 -7.74
N THR A 53 5.05 1.79 -8.92
CA THR A 53 5.74 2.89 -9.61
C THR A 53 4.83 3.58 -10.62
N SER A 54 4.86 4.91 -10.66
CA SER A 54 4.22 5.73 -11.70
C SER A 54 5.04 5.75 -13.00
N PRO A 55 4.44 6.11 -14.14
CA PRO A 55 5.19 6.34 -15.38
C PRO A 55 6.34 7.35 -15.25
N SER A 56 6.26 8.30 -14.30
CA SER A 56 7.34 9.26 -14.00
C SER A 56 8.45 8.71 -13.10
N GLY A 57 8.44 7.42 -12.76
CA GLY A 57 9.45 6.78 -11.91
C GLY A 57 9.35 7.08 -10.42
N LYS A 58 8.24 7.65 -9.94
CA LYS A 58 7.96 7.82 -8.50
C LYS A 58 7.20 6.61 -7.98
N SER A 59 7.53 6.11 -6.80
CA SER A 59 6.95 4.87 -6.27
C SER A 59 6.20 5.08 -4.96
N ALA A 60 5.08 4.38 -4.80
CA ALA A 60 4.30 4.30 -3.57
C ALA A 60 4.46 2.91 -2.93
N GLU A 61 4.56 2.86 -1.60
CA GLU A 61 4.53 1.60 -0.85
C GLU A 61 3.08 1.11 -0.79
N VAL A 62 2.86 -0.16 -1.14
CA VAL A 62 1.59 -0.87 -0.95
C VAL A 62 1.79 -1.96 0.09
N VAL A 63 0.90 -2.03 1.07
CA VAL A 63 1.00 -2.99 2.16
C VAL A 63 -0.34 -3.63 2.43
N PHE A 64 -0.34 -4.96 2.55
CA PHE A 64 -1.49 -5.74 2.98
C PHE A 64 -1.30 -6.09 4.45
N TYR A 65 -2.17 -5.56 5.31
CA TYR A 65 -2.18 -5.87 6.73
C TYR A 65 -3.30 -6.84 7.08
N TYR A 66 -2.99 -7.72 8.03
CA TYR A 66 -3.98 -8.57 8.69
C TYR A 66 -3.69 -8.64 10.18
N PHE A 67 -4.73 -8.35 10.98
CA PHE A 67 -4.63 -8.23 12.45
C PHE A 67 -5.34 -9.37 13.20
N GLY A 68 -5.69 -10.46 12.51
CA GLY A 68 -6.51 -11.53 13.06
C GLY A 68 -8.01 -11.34 12.79
N SER A 69 -8.83 -12.32 13.17
CA SER A 69 -10.28 -12.34 12.98
C SER A 69 -11.06 -11.55 14.05
N GLY A 70 -10.37 -10.98 15.04
CA GLY A 70 -10.97 -10.20 16.11
C GLY A 70 -11.43 -8.80 15.67
N ASN A 71 -11.93 -8.02 16.63
CA ASN A 71 -12.31 -6.64 16.39
C ASN A 71 -11.09 -5.77 16.04
N THR A 72 -11.12 -5.15 14.87
CA THR A 72 -10.06 -4.26 14.34
C THR A 72 -10.38 -2.77 14.52
N GLY A 73 -11.37 -2.47 15.37
CA GLY A 73 -11.77 -1.12 15.77
C GLY A 73 -12.82 -0.46 14.88
N GLY A 74 -13.41 -1.20 13.93
CA GLY A 74 -14.48 -0.70 13.05
C GLY A 74 -13.99 0.17 11.88
N ILE A 75 -14.84 0.28 10.84
CA ILE A 75 -14.49 0.95 9.57
C ILE A 75 -14.20 2.43 9.78
N GLN A 76 -15.12 3.18 10.38
CA GLN A 76 -14.98 4.64 10.53
C GLN A 76 -13.74 5.01 11.35
N ALA A 77 -13.46 4.31 12.46
CA ALA A 77 -12.27 4.60 13.26
C ALA A 77 -10.96 4.31 12.50
N ASN A 78 -10.94 3.32 11.61
CA ASN A 78 -9.79 3.08 10.72
C ASN A 78 -9.62 4.22 9.72
N VAL A 79 -10.70 4.65 9.07
CA VAL A 79 -10.70 5.79 8.13
C VAL A 79 -10.22 7.05 8.84
N ASP A 80 -10.76 7.38 10.01
CA ASP A 80 -10.36 8.56 10.79
C ASP A 80 -8.88 8.51 11.17
N ARG A 81 -8.36 7.33 11.54
CA ARG A 81 -6.92 7.14 11.80
C ARG A 81 -6.07 7.44 10.58
N TRP A 82 -6.49 7.01 9.39
CA TRP A 82 -5.77 7.30 8.15
C TRP A 82 -5.81 8.78 7.78
N MET A 83 -6.97 9.45 7.96
CA MET A 83 -7.07 10.89 7.72
C MET A 83 -6.21 11.71 8.66
N LYS A 84 -6.08 11.29 9.93
CA LYS A 84 -5.18 11.89 10.93
C LYS A 84 -3.69 11.67 10.63
N GLN A 85 -3.34 10.90 9.60
CA GLN A 85 -1.96 10.81 9.12
C GLN A 85 -1.59 11.94 8.16
N PHE A 86 -2.46 12.95 7.97
CA PHE A 86 -2.14 14.16 7.24
C PHE A 86 -2.22 15.36 8.19
N GLU A 87 -1.34 16.34 8.01
CA GLU A 87 -1.48 17.64 8.69
C GLU A 87 -2.84 18.27 8.35
N GLU A 88 -3.15 18.29 7.05
CA GLU A 88 -4.46 18.62 6.52
C GLU A 88 -4.81 17.62 5.40
N PRO A 89 -5.84 16.76 5.59
CA PRO A 89 -6.24 15.81 4.57
C PRO A 89 -7.10 16.50 3.50
N LEU A 90 -6.54 16.62 2.29
CA LEU A 90 -7.20 17.14 1.10
C LEU A 90 -7.77 16.01 0.23
N GLY A 91 -8.76 16.32 -0.60
CA GLY A 91 -9.32 15.35 -1.56
C GLY A 91 -9.95 14.12 -0.92
N LYS A 92 -10.45 14.25 0.31
CA LYS A 92 -11.04 13.15 1.08
C LYS A 92 -12.18 12.49 0.29
N LYS A 93 -12.03 11.20 0.03
CA LYS A 93 -13.09 10.37 -0.56
C LYS A 93 -13.20 9.07 0.22
N VAL A 94 -14.42 8.72 0.60
CA VAL A 94 -14.75 7.43 1.20
C VAL A 94 -15.90 6.85 0.40
N ASP A 95 -15.74 5.61 -0.04
CA ASP A 95 -16.74 4.90 -0.83
C ASP A 95 -16.80 3.45 -0.35
N THR A 96 -18.00 2.87 -0.32
CA THR A 96 -18.21 1.49 0.05
C THR A 96 -19.02 0.80 -1.04
N GLU A 97 -18.47 -0.26 -1.59
CA GLU A 97 -19.17 -1.14 -2.52
C GLU A 97 -19.23 -2.58 -1.96
N THR A 98 -20.14 -3.37 -2.50
CA THR A 98 -20.19 -4.81 -2.22
C THR A 98 -19.78 -5.55 -3.49
N ILE A 99 -18.73 -6.35 -3.40
CA ILE A 99 -18.21 -7.18 -4.49
C ILE A 99 -18.52 -8.63 -4.12
N GLY A 100 -19.36 -9.29 -4.92
CA GLY A 100 -19.93 -10.59 -4.56
C GLY A 100 -20.71 -10.50 -3.24
N LYS A 101 -20.21 -11.17 -2.19
CA LYS A 101 -20.79 -11.14 -0.83
C LYS A 101 -19.95 -10.32 0.16
N THR A 102 -18.90 -9.66 -0.32
CA THR A 102 -17.88 -9.02 0.52
C THR A 102 -18.01 -7.51 0.40
N ARG A 103 -18.16 -6.83 1.54
CA ARG A 103 -18.13 -5.37 1.60
C ARG A 103 -16.68 -4.88 1.54
N VAL A 104 -16.45 -3.85 0.73
CA VAL A 104 -15.16 -3.19 0.59
C VAL A 104 -15.33 -1.69 0.76
N THR A 105 -14.61 -1.13 1.73
CA THR A 105 -14.57 0.33 1.93
C THR A 105 -13.23 0.88 1.48
N TYR A 106 -13.26 1.84 0.56
CA TYR A 106 -12.10 2.59 0.09
C TYR A 106 -12.03 3.95 0.77
N ALA A 107 -10.82 4.40 1.08
CA ALA A 107 -10.54 5.73 1.58
C ALA A 107 -9.37 6.35 0.82
N GLN A 108 -9.49 7.62 0.45
CA GLN A 108 -8.46 8.37 -0.25
C GLN A 108 -8.28 9.75 0.37
N ALA A 109 -7.03 10.22 0.37
CA ALA A 109 -6.66 11.59 0.73
C ALA A 109 -5.27 11.91 0.19
N HIS A 110 -4.92 13.19 0.13
CA HIS A 110 -3.56 13.63 -0.14
C HIS A 110 -3.21 14.89 0.66
N GLY A 111 -1.92 15.25 0.73
CA GLY A 111 -1.44 16.40 1.48
C GLY A 111 -0.02 16.18 2.01
N THR A 112 0.29 16.77 3.16
CA THR A 112 1.51 16.45 3.93
C THR A 112 1.26 15.22 4.78
N PHE A 113 1.77 14.06 4.36
CA PHE A 113 1.62 12.80 5.08
C PHE A 113 2.64 12.66 6.21
N LEU A 114 2.19 12.31 7.40
CA LEU A 114 2.97 12.15 8.62
C LEU A 114 3.35 10.67 8.81
N SER A 115 4.49 10.25 8.24
CA SER A 115 5.00 8.88 8.36
C SER A 115 5.66 8.65 9.71
N GLY A 116 5.68 7.39 10.19
CA GLY A 116 6.27 7.01 11.47
C GLY A 116 5.40 6.03 12.27
N ARG A 117 5.95 5.52 13.38
CA ARG A 117 5.24 4.59 14.28
C ARG A 117 4.03 5.27 14.92
N PRO A 118 2.93 4.57 15.24
CA PRO A 118 1.71 5.18 15.81
C PRO A 118 1.97 6.15 16.97
N PHE A 119 2.80 5.74 17.94
CA PHE A 119 3.13 6.52 19.15
C PHE A 119 4.58 7.05 19.15
N GLY A 120 5.07 7.55 18.01
CA GLY A 120 6.43 8.08 17.92
C GLY A 120 6.55 9.33 17.05
N PRO A 121 7.78 9.85 16.92
CA PRO A 121 8.08 10.98 16.04
C PRO A 121 7.52 10.75 14.64
N LYS A 122 7.05 11.84 14.03
CA LYS A 122 6.51 11.84 12.67
C LYS A 122 7.47 12.55 11.73
N THR A 123 7.61 12.03 10.53
CA THR A 123 8.30 12.69 9.43
C THR A 123 7.25 13.23 8.46
N PRO A 124 7.21 14.55 8.19
CA PRO A 124 6.30 15.13 7.20
C PRO A 124 6.77 14.80 5.77
N ASN A 125 5.83 14.42 4.92
CA ASN A 125 6.06 14.11 3.50
C ASN A 125 5.08 14.93 2.66
N PRO A 126 5.44 16.16 2.26
CA PRO A 126 4.61 16.99 1.39
C PRO A 126 4.33 16.33 0.04
N GLY A 127 3.13 16.54 -0.49
CA GLY A 127 2.74 16.03 -1.82
C GLY A 127 2.51 14.51 -1.87
N TYR A 128 2.30 13.87 -0.72
CA TYR A 128 1.99 12.44 -0.64
C TYR A 128 0.47 12.20 -0.73
N GLY A 129 0.11 11.01 -1.18
CA GLY A 129 -1.25 10.50 -1.24
C GLY A 129 -1.44 9.22 -0.43
N LEU A 130 -2.70 8.86 -0.22
CA LEU A 130 -3.14 7.60 0.34
C LEU A 130 -4.31 7.06 -0.49
N LEU A 131 -4.22 5.79 -0.88
CA LEU A 131 -5.37 4.93 -1.15
C LEU A 131 -5.36 3.82 -0.10
N ALA A 132 -6.48 3.61 0.57
CA ALA A 132 -6.66 2.51 1.50
C ALA A 132 -7.94 1.74 1.21
N ALA A 133 -7.95 0.45 1.52
CA ALA A 133 -9.12 -0.41 1.42
C ALA A 133 -9.26 -1.26 2.69
N ILE A 134 -10.51 -1.47 3.12
CA ILE A 134 -10.89 -2.45 4.15
C ILE A 134 -11.79 -3.48 3.46
N ILE A 135 -11.32 -4.72 3.38
CA ILE A 135 -12.07 -5.84 2.80
C ILE A 135 -12.61 -6.68 3.95
N GLU A 136 -13.93 -6.73 4.10
CA GLU A 136 -14.63 -7.44 5.19
C GLU A 136 -14.76 -8.94 4.87
N GLY A 137 -13.62 -9.62 4.72
CA GLY A 137 -13.54 -11.04 4.36
C GLY A 137 -13.97 -12.00 5.48
N LYS A 138 -14.35 -13.23 5.12
CA LYS A 138 -14.80 -14.27 6.06
C LYS A 138 -13.74 -14.67 7.09
N GLY A 139 -12.46 -14.66 6.69
CA GLY A 139 -11.32 -14.95 7.59
C GLY A 139 -10.91 -13.79 8.49
N GLY A 140 -11.61 -12.65 8.42
CA GLY A 140 -11.25 -11.40 9.07
C GLY A 140 -10.93 -10.30 8.06
N ALA A 141 -10.86 -9.05 8.55
CA ALA A 141 -10.66 -7.89 7.69
C ALA A 141 -9.21 -7.82 7.16
N VAL A 142 -9.08 -7.58 5.84
CA VAL A 142 -7.80 -7.26 5.19
C VAL A 142 -7.72 -5.77 4.96
N PHE A 143 -6.61 -5.14 5.34
CA PHE A 143 -6.38 -3.71 5.18
C PHE A 143 -5.29 -3.50 4.16
N ILE A 144 -5.63 -2.90 3.03
CA ILE A 144 -4.65 -2.53 2.00
C ILE A 144 -4.37 -1.05 2.18
N LYS A 145 -3.10 -0.66 2.25
CA LYS A 145 -2.70 0.75 2.31
C LYS A 145 -1.60 1.02 1.29
N MET A 146 -1.87 1.96 0.40
CA MET A 146 -0.93 2.51 -0.56
C MET A 146 -0.58 3.94 -0.15
N THR A 147 0.69 4.23 0.11
CA THR A 147 1.17 5.56 0.49
C THR A 147 2.46 5.92 -0.21
N GLY A 148 2.56 7.14 -0.72
CA GLY A 148 3.73 7.62 -1.45
C GLY A 148 3.45 8.96 -2.13
N PRO A 149 4.32 9.42 -3.05
CA PRO A 149 4.05 10.59 -3.87
C PRO A 149 2.67 10.49 -4.53
N LYS A 150 1.88 11.58 -4.49
CA LYS A 150 0.48 11.60 -4.94
C LYS A 150 0.31 11.01 -6.34
N ALA A 151 1.17 11.37 -7.29
CA ALA A 151 1.13 10.86 -8.66
C ALA A 151 1.31 9.33 -8.76
N ALA A 152 2.12 8.73 -7.88
CA ALA A 152 2.31 7.28 -7.83
C ALA A 152 1.07 6.57 -7.29
N VAL A 153 0.44 7.15 -6.26
CA VAL A 153 -0.81 6.64 -5.71
C VAL A 153 -1.91 6.73 -6.76
N GLU A 154 -2.12 7.90 -7.36
CA GLU A 154 -3.16 8.13 -8.37
C GLU A 154 -3.02 7.21 -9.58
N ALA A 155 -1.80 7.02 -10.08
CA ALA A 155 -1.53 6.12 -11.20
C ALA A 155 -1.88 4.65 -10.93
N ASN A 156 -1.96 4.24 -9.65
CA ASN A 156 -2.18 2.85 -9.26
C ASN A 156 -3.56 2.59 -8.62
N ILE A 157 -4.46 3.58 -8.58
CA ILE A 157 -5.80 3.41 -7.98
C ILE A 157 -6.60 2.33 -8.70
N GLU A 158 -6.72 2.43 -10.02
CA GLU A 158 -7.54 1.51 -10.81
C GLU A 158 -6.97 0.09 -10.79
N ALA A 159 -5.64 -0.07 -10.92
CA ALA A 159 -4.99 -1.37 -10.80
C ALA A 159 -5.27 -2.04 -9.44
N THR A 160 -5.21 -1.26 -8.34
CA THR A 160 -5.52 -1.76 -6.99
C THR A 160 -6.97 -2.22 -6.89
N LYS A 161 -7.93 -1.43 -7.40
CA LYS A 161 -9.35 -1.76 -7.35
C LYS A 161 -9.68 -2.99 -8.20
N ASN A 162 -9.08 -3.11 -9.38
CA ASN A 162 -9.29 -4.26 -10.27
C ASN A 162 -8.75 -5.55 -9.66
N MET A 163 -7.56 -5.53 -9.04
CA MET A 163 -7.04 -6.66 -8.28
C MET A 163 -8.02 -7.07 -7.17
N ILE A 164 -8.51 -6.12 -6.36
CA ILE A 164 -9.47 -6.43 -5.28
C ILE A 164 -10.75 -7.04 -5.84
N LYS A 165 -11.28 -6.49 -6.94
CA LYS A 165 -12.48 -7.03 -7.60
C LYS A 165 -12.26 -8.45 -8.09
N ALA A 166 -11.14 -8.72 -8.77
CA ALA A 166 -10.79 -10.06 -9.24
C ALA A 166 -10.72 -11.08 -8.09
N SER A 167 -10.09 -10.70 -6.97
CA SER A 167 -9.97 -11.54 -5.78
C SER A 167 -11.27 -11.88 -5.06
N LEU A 168 -12.36 -11.18 -5.36
CA LEU A 168 -13.65 -11.29 -4.66
C LEU A 168 -14.81 -11.72 -5.56
N SER A 169 -14.57 -11.93 -6.86
CA SER A 169 -15.62 -12.22 -7.85
C SER A 169 -15.97 -13.71 -7.98
N GLU A 170 -15.63 -14.54 -6.99
CA GLU A 170 -16.03 -15.96 -6.90
C GLU A 170 -17.41 -16.17 -6.24
#